data_AF-A0A1Y2LSB1-F1
#
_entry.id   AF-A0A1Y2LSB1-F1
#
_cell.length_a   1.000
_cell.length_b   1.000
_cell.length_c   1.000
_cell.angle_alpha   90.00
_cell.angle_beta   90.00
_cell.angle_gamma   90.00
#
_symmetry.space_group_name_H-M   'P 1'
#
loop_
_entity.id
_entity.type
_entity.pdbx_description
1 polymer ?
#
loop_
_entity_poly.entity_id
_entity_poly.type
_entity_poly.pdbx_seq_one_letter_code
_entity_poly.pdbx_strand_id
1 'polypeptide(L)'
;MTNTFHSIDDIGWYGSAYLLTGACFNPIFGRIYQLYSTKWTFLVSILIFEVGSVVCGAAPSSVAFIIGRAVAGIGAAGIFNGGMMVILGLVPLSRRPMYTALFGLSFGVCAVLGPIVGGVFTDKV
;
A
#
# COMPACT_ATOMS: atom_id res chain seq x y z
N MET A 1 15.61 -17.32 13.59
CA MET A 1 15.23 -16.02 12.97
C MET A 1 16.07 -14.83 13.44
N THR A 2 17.06 -15.01 14.34
CA THR A 2 17.79 -13.89 14.99
C THR A 2 19.28 -13.76 14.61
N ASN A 3 19.82 -14.61 13.71
CA ASN A 3 21.26 -14.66 13.42
C ASN A 3 21.67 -14.46 11.93
N THR A 4 20.76 -14.08 11.03
CA THR A 4 21.07 -14.02 9.58
C THR A 4 21.23 -12.60 9.00
N PHE A 5 20.85 -11.55 9.74
CA PHE A 5 21.07 -10.18 9.27
C PHE A 5 21.65 -9.33 10.38
N HIS A 6 22.91 -8.94 10.18
CA HIS A 6 23.73 -8.16 11.09
C HIS A 6 23.33 -6.67 11.10
N SER A 7 22.03 -6.39 11.30
CA SER A 7 21.50 -5.04 11.52
C SER A 7 20.09 -5.13 12.13
N ILE A 8 20.04 -5.15 13.46
CA ILE A 8 18.79 -5.06 14.23
C ILE A 8 18.11 -3.69 14.02
N ASP A 9 18.86 -2.69 13.54
CA ASP A 9 18.37 -1.34 13.19
C ASP A 9 17.51 -1.28 11.91
N ASP A 10 17.73 -2.15 10.92
CA ASP A 10 17.01 -2.09 9.64
C ASP A 10 15.59 -2.67 9.71
N ILE A 11 15.26 -3.40 10.78
CA ILE A 11 13.92 -3.97 10.99
C ILE A 11 12.87 -2.86 11.15
N GLY A 12 13.24 -1.76 11.82
CA GLY A 12 12.38 -0.58 11.92
C GLY A 12 12.08 0.02 10.55
N TRP A 13 13.04 -0.03 9.64
CA TRP A 13 12.90 0.53 8.29
C TRP A 13 12.01 -0.29 7.36
N TYR A 14 11.83 -1.60 7.56
CA TYR A 14 10.94 -2.41 6.72
C TYR A 14 9.47 -1.95 6.77
N GLY A 15 9.00 -1.54 7.96
CA GLY A 15 7.68 -0.96 8.16
C GLY A 15 7.68 0.54 7.88
N SER A 16 8.69 1.25 8.39
CA SER A 16 8.75 2.70 8.32
C SER A 16 8.96 3.23 6.90
N ALA A 17 9.73 2.56 6.04
CA ALA A 17 9.91 2.98 4.65
C ALA A 17 8.59 2.99 3.88
N TYR A 18 7.75 1.97 4.08
CA TYR A 18 6.43 1.87 3.47
C TYR A 18 5.48 2.98 3.98
N LEU A 19 5.44 3.19 5.29
CA LEU A 19 4.59 4.23 5.89
C LEU A 19 5.07 5.64 5.54
N LEU A 20 6.37 5.88 5.55
CA LEU A 20 7.01 7.17 5.24
C LEU A 20 6.78 7.54 3.77
N THR A 21 7.09 6.62 2.84
CA THR A 21 6.81 6.86 1.42
C THR A 21 5.33 7.03 1.15
N GLY A 22 4.49 6.22 1.79
CA GLY A 22 3.04 6.38 1.73
C GLY A 22 2.60 7.78 2.17
N ALA A 23 3.09 8.27 3.32
CA ALA A 23 2.75 9.59 3.85
C ALA A 23 3.27 10.74 2.98
N CYS A 24 4.52 10.66 2.50
CA CYS A 24 5.12 11.67 1.64
C CYS A 24 4.45 11.76 0.26
N PHE A 25 4.05 10.62 -0.31
CA PHE A 25 3.46 10.59 -1.65
C PHE A 25 1.94 10.77 -1.67
N ASN A 26 1.25 10.60 -0.54
CA ASN A 26 -0.19 10.86 -0.46
C ASN A 26 -0.62 12.24 -1.01
N PRO A 27 -0.03 13.38 -0.58
CA PRO A 27 -0.38 14.69 -1.12
C PRO A 27 0.06 14.89 -2.58
N ILE A 28 1.15 14.24 -3.00
CA ILE A 28 1.65 14.29 -4.38
C ILE A 28 0.62 13.65 -5.32
N PHE A 29 0.14 12.46 -4.98
CA PHE A 29 -0.94 11.81 -5.73
C PHE A 29 -2.22 12.63 -5.70
N GLY A 30 -2.55 13.28 -4.59
CA GLY A 30 -3.70 14.20 -4.53
C GLY A 30 -3.66 15.31 -5.59
N ARG A 31 -2.49 15.90 -5.87
CA ARG A 31 -2.32 16.85 -6.97
C ARG A 31 -2.34 16.19 -8.35
N ILE A 32 -1.71 15.03 -8.50
CA ILE A 32 -1.68 14.29 -9.77
C ILE A 32 -3.10 13.90 -10.20
N TYR A 33 -3.95 13.44 -9.28
CA TYR A 33 -5.34 13.10 -9.58
C TYR A 33 -6.21 14.30 -9.95
N GLN A 34 -5.84 15.52 -9.53
CA GLN A 34 -6.53 16.74 -9.95
C GLN A 34 -6.13 17.20 -11.36
N LEU A 35 -4.87 16.99 -11.75
CA LEU A 35 -4.31 17.46 -13.03
C LEU A 35 -4.39 16.43 -14.16
N TYR A 36 -4.40 15.14 -13.82
CA TYR A 36 -4.36 14.02 -14.77
C TYR A 36 -5.63 13.16 -14.71
N SER A 37 -5.91 12.44 -15.81
CA SER A 37 -7.06 11.55 -15.91
C SER A 37 -6.98 10.41 -14.88
N THR A 38 -7.99 10.33 -13.99
CA THR A 38 -8.07 9.38 -12.87
C THR A 38 -7.83 7.93 -13.28
N LYS A 39 -8.31 7.52 -14.45
CA LYS A 39 -8.17 6.14 -14.96
C LYS A 39 -6.70 5.74 -15.19
N TRP A 40 -5.93 6.61 -15.83
CA TRP A 40 -4.52 6.32 -16.16
C TRP A 40 -3.63 6.39 -14.93
N THR A 41 -3.85 7.37 -14.05
CA THR A 41 -3.11 7.49 -12.78
C THR A 41 -3.32 6.27 -11.88
N PHE A 42 -4.55 5.73 -11.83
CA PHE A 42 -4.86 4.53 -11.06
C PHE A 42 -4.15 3.29 -11.60
N LEU A 43 -4.17 3.09 -12.93
CA LEU A 43 -3.47 1.98 -13.58
C LEU A 43 -1.95 2.04 -13.37
N VAL A 44 -1.34 3.23 -13.48
CA VAL A 44 0.09 3.42 -13.20
C VAL A 44 0.42 3.11 -11.74
N SER A 45 -0.43 3.52 -10.80
CA SER A 45 -0.24 3.24 -9.37
C SER A 45 -0.28 1.73 -9.07
N ILE A 46 -1.18 0.98 -9.73
CA ILE A 46 -1.24 -0.48 -9.65
C ILE A 46 0.03 -1.11 -10.20
N LEU A 47 0.52 -0.66 -11.37
CA LEU A 47 1.77 -1.18 -11.93
C LEU A 47 2.97 -0.95 -11.00
N ILE A 48 3.06 0.24 -10.38
CA ILE A 48 4.11 0.54 -9.40
C ILE A 48 4.02 -0.40 -8.19
N PHE A 49 2.81 -0.67 -7.71
CA PHE A 49 2.58 -1.58 -6.58
C PHE A 49 2.97 -3.02 -6.91
N GLU A 50 2.60 -3.51 -8.09
CA GLU A 50 2.98 -4.84 -8.58
C GLU A 50 4.50 -4.97 -8.72
N VAL A 51 5.16 -3.97 -9.34
CA VAL A 51 6.62 -3.94 -9.46
C VAL A 51 7.27 -3.94 -8.08
N GLY A 52 6.78 -3.14 -7.14
CA GLY A 52 7.27 -3.13 -5.76
C GLY A 52 7.10 -4.49 -5.06
N SER A 53 5.99 -5.19 -5.32
CA SER A 53 5.72 -6.52 -4.75
C SER A 53 6.63 -7.60 -5.34
N VAL A 54 6.89 -7.58 -6.65
CA VAL A 54 7.85 -8.47 -7.31
C VAL A 54 9.26 -8.22 -6.77
N VAL A 55 9.66 -6.96 -6.61
CA VAL A 55 10.96 -6.60 -6.03
C VAL A 55 11.08 -7.07 -4.58
N CYS A 56 10.01 -6.97 -3.78
CA CYS A 56 9.99 -7.53 -2.43
C CYS A 56 10.12 -9.06 -2.43
N GLY A 57 9.44 -9.76 -3.35
CA GLY A 57 9.46 -11.23 -3.42
C GLY A 57 10.78 -11.80 -3.96
N ALA A 58 11.45 -11.08 -4.86
CA ALA A 58 12.73 -11.47 -5.42
C ALA A 58 13.94 -10.92 -4.65
N ALA A 59 13.73 -10.22 -3.52
CA ALA A 59 14.77 -9.49 -2.81
C ALA A 59 15.87 -10.42 -2.25
N PRO A 60 17.12 -10.33 -2.73
CA PRO A 60 18.24 -11.11 -2.21
C PRO A 60 18.96 -10.42 -1.03
N SER A 61 18.60 -9.17 -0.70
CA SER A 61 19.21 -8.37 0.36
C SER A 61 18.19 -7.49 1.11
N SER A 62 18.50 -7.15 2.37
CA SER A 62 17.68 -6.28 3.23
C SER A 62 17.39 -4.92 2.58
N VAL A 63 18.39 -4.33 1.93
CA VAL A 63 18.26 -3.04 1.24
C VAL A 63 17.32 -3.15 0.03
N ALA A 64 17.42 -4.22 -0.76
CA ALA A 64 16.51 -4.46 -1.89
C ALA A 64 15.06 -4.63 -1.41
N PHE A 65 14.85 -5.28 -0.27
CA PHE A 65 13.54 -5.39 0.36
C PHE A 65 13.00 -4.04 0.84
N ILE A 66 13.82 -3.19 1.49
CA ILE A 66 13.43 -1.84 1.91
C ILE A 66 13.04 -0.98 0.70
N ILE A 67 13.81 -1.04 -0.39
CA ILE A 67 13.51 -0.31 -1.63
C ILE A 67 12.20 -0.82 -2.24
N GLY A 68 11.99 -2.15 -2.28
CA GLY A 68 10.72 -2.73 -2.73
C GLY A 68 9.53 -2.23 -1.91
N ARG A 69 9.68 -2.14 -0.59
CA ARG A 69 8.65 -1.60 0.33
C ARG A 69 8.43 -0.11 0.13
N ALA A 70 9.46 0.67 -0.14
CA ALA A 70 9.35 2.08 -0.48
C ALA A 70 8.54 2.27 -1.78
N VAL A 71 8.85 1.51 -2.83
CA VAL A 71 8.11 1.55 -4.11
C VAL A 71 6.65 1.08 -3.93
N ALA A 72 6.43 0.01 -3.18
CA ALA A 72 5.09 -0.47 -2.86
C ALA A 72 4.29 0.57 -2.05
N GLY A 73 4.94 1.32 -1.16
CA GLY A 73 4.31 2.42 -0.38
C GLY A 73 3.86 3.57 -1.27
N ILE A 74 4.66 3.93 -2.28
CA ILE A 74 4.28 4.91 -3.31
C ILE A 74 3.04 4.44 -4.08
N GLY A 75 3.06 3.19 -4.56
CA GLY A 75 1.92 2.60 -5.28
C GLY A 75 0.65 2.53 -4.44
N ALA A 76 0.78 2.14 -3.17
CA ALA A 76 -0.34 2.03 -2.24
C ALA A 76 -1.01 3.38 -1.93
N ALA A 77 -0.23 4.45 -1.75
CA ALA A 77 -0.78 5.79 -1.60
C ALA A 77 -1.55 6.24 -2.85
N GLY A 78 -1.03 5.94 -4.05
CA GLY A 78 -1.70 6.20 -5.31
C GLY A 78 -2.99 5.41 -5.50
N ILE A 79 -3.03 4.14 -5.09
CA ILE A 79 -4.23 3.29 -5.13
C ILE A 79 -5.29 3.79 -4.15
N PHE A 80 -4.91 4.14 -2.92
CA PHE A 80 -5.86 4.59 -1.90
C PHE A 80 -6.52 5.91 -2.31
N ASN A 81 -5.72 6.89 -2.76
CA ASN A 81 -6.21 8.18 -3.21
C ASN A 81 -7.04 8.04 -4.50
N GLY A 82 -6.58 7.21 -5.44
CA GLY A 82 -7.30 6.91 -6.68
C GLY A 82 -8.63 6.19 -6.46
N GLY A 83 -8.68 5.23 -5.54
CA GLY A 83 -9.90 4.51 -5.19
C GLY A 83 -10.97 5.45 -4.64
N MET A 84 -10.58 6.38 -3.76
CA MET A 84 -11.50 7.43 -3.30
C MET A 84 -11.94 8.34 -4.45
N MET A 85 -11.02 8.80 -5.30
CA MET A 85 -11.33 9.67 -6.45
C MET A 85 -12.32 9.02 -7.43
N VAL A 86 -12.16 7.72 -7.72
CA VAL A 86 -13.05 6.93 -8.59
C VAL A 86 -14.45 6.83 -7.99
N ILE A 87 -14.56 6.54 -6.68
CA ILE A 87 -15.86 6.52 -5.98
C ILE A 87 -16.53 7.89 -6.04
N LEU A 88 -15.78 8.97 -5.82
CA LEU A 88 -16.30 10.34 -5.91
C LEU A 88 -16.77 10.71 -7.33
N GLY A 89 -16.13 10.17 -8.36
CA GLY A 89 -16.50 10.37 -9.77
C GLY A 89 -17.70 9.55 -10.24
N LEU A 90 -17.88 8.33 -9.72
CA LEU A 90 -18.98 7.44 -10.12
C LEU A 90 -20.27 7.63 -9.29
N VAL A 91 -20.14 8.11 -8.05
CA VAL A 91 -21.26 8.12 -7.09
C VAL A 91 -21.73 9.56 -6.80
N PRO A 92 -23.05 9.84 -6.90
CA PRO A 92 -23.62 11.13 -6.54
C PRO A 92 -23.45 11.45 -5.04
N LEU A 93 -23.35 12.75 -4.71
CA LEU A 93 -22.94 13.25 -3.38
C LEU A 93 -23.61 12.56 -2.19
N SER A 94 -24.89 12.23 -2.32
CA SER A 94 -25.73 11.64 -1.28
C SER A 94 -25.35 10.20 -0.90
N ARG A 95 -24.75 9.43 -1.81
CA ARG A 95 -24.35 8.03 -1.54
C ARG A 95 -22.86 7.88 -1.20
N ARG A 96 -22.04 8.92 -1.40
CA ARG A 96 -20.60 8.90 -1.07
C ARG A 96 -20.29 8.40 0.34
N PRO A 97 -21.02 8.81 1.41
CA PRO A 97 -20.75 8.31 2.77
C PRO A 97 -20.94 6.79 2.88
N MET A 98 -21.94 6.24 2.18
CA MET A 98 -22.23 4.80 2.22
C MET A 98 -21.13 3.98 1.53
N TYR A 99 -20.61 4.45 0.40
CA TYR A 99 -19.50 3.76 -0.29
C TYR A 99 -18.17 3.92 0.44
N THR A 100 -17.89 5.09 1.02
CA THR A 100 -16.71 5.27 1.88
C THR A 100 -16.80 4.41 3.14
N ALA A 101 -18.00 4.26 3.73
CA ALA A 101 -18.24 3.35 4.85
C ALA A 101 -18.04 1.89 4.46
N LEU A 102 -18.49 1.48 3.26
CA LEU A 102 -18.25 0.13 2.73
C LEU A 102 -16.74 -0.13 2.51
N PHE A 103 -16.01 0.86 1.99
CA PHE A 103 -14.56 0.79 1.83
C PHE A 103 -13.87 0.67 3.21
N GLY A 104 -14.29 1.45 4.19
CA GLY A 104 -13.82 1.34 5.57
C GLY A 104 -14.13 0.00 6.22
N LEU A 105 -15.31 -0.57 5.97
CA LEU A 105 -15.68 -1.93 6.40
C LEU A 105 -14.75 -2.96 5.80
N SER A 106 -14.48 -2.90 4.49
CA SER A 106 -13.55 -3.81 3.83
C SER A 106 -12.14 -3.72 4.43
N PHE A 107 -11.69 -2.49 4.74
CA PHE A 107 -10.40 -2.27 5.39
C PHE A 107 -10.36 -2.86 6.80
N GLY A 108 -11.44 -2.70 7.58
CA GLY A 108 -11.57 -3.30 8.91
C GLY A 108 -11.58 -4.84 8.87
N VAL A 109 -12.32 -5.44 7.94
CA VAL A 109 -12.35 -6.90 7.75
C VAL A 109 -10.96 -7.42 7.36
N CYS A 110 -10.27 -6.75 6.43
CA CYS A 110 -8.91 -7.09 6.05
C CYS A 110 -7.93 -6.94 7.22
N ALA A 111 -8.08 -5.91 8.06
CA ALA A 111 -7.22 -5.69 9.23
C ALA A 111 -7.37 -6.79 10.29
N VAL A 112 -8.55 -7.40 10.42
CA VAL A 112 -8.78 -8.56 11.30
C VAL A 112 -8.28 -9.85 10.66
N LEU A 113 -8.55 -10.07 9.38
CA LEU A 113 -8.13 -11.28 8.67
C LEU A 113 -6.62 -11.36 8.46
N GLY A 114 -5.94 -10.23 8.27
CA GLY A 114 -4.50 -10.17 7.99
C GLY A 114 -3.64 -10.87 9.05
N PRO A 115 -3.76 -10.51 10.34
CA PRO A 115 -3.05 -11.18 11.43
C PRO A 115 -3.47 -12.64 11.60
N ILE A 116 -4.75 -12.98 11.38
CA ILE A 116 -5.23 -14.36 11.51
C ILE A 116 -4.56 -15.24 10.45
N VAL A 117 -4.58 -14.82 9.19
CA VAL A 117 -3.94 -15.55 8.09
C VAL A 117 -2.43 -15.61 8.29
N GLY A 118 -1.79 -14.48 8.65
CA GLY A 118 -0.36 -14.43 8.97
C GLY A 118 0.04 -15.34 10.13
N GLY A 119 -0.81 -15.42 11.15
CA GLY A 119 -0.66 -16.32 12.30
C GLY A 119 -0.72 -17.79 11.88
N VAL A 120 -1.71 -18.19 11.06
CA VAL A 120 -1.82 -19.56 10.55
C VAL A 120 -0.64 -19.96 9.67
N PHE A 121 -0.07 -19.03 8.90
CA PHE A 121 1.15 -19.29 8.13
C PHE A 121 2.40 -19.41 9.01
N THR A 122 2.44 -18.70 10.15
CA THR A 122 3.56 -18.76 11.10
C THR A 122 3.49 -20.00 11.99
N ASP A 123 2.29 -20.47 12.35
CA ASP A 123 2.08 -21.63 13.22
C ASP A 123 2.34 -22.98 12.52
N LYS A 124 2.45 -22.97 11.18
CA LYS A 124 2.75 -24.15 10.35
C LYS A 124 4.24 -24.29 9.95
N VAL A 125 5.12 -23.42 10.45
CA VAL A 125 6.57 -23.44 10.16
C VAL A 125 7.42 -23.42 11.42
#